data_AF-A0A7X3WUQ2-F1
#
_entry.id   AF-A0A7X3WUQ2-F1
#
_cell.length_a   1.000
_cell.length_b   1.000
_cell.length_c   1.000
_cell.angle_alpha   90.00
_cell.angle_beta   90.00
_cell.angle_gamma   90.00
#
_symmetry.space_group_name_H-M   'P 1'
#
loop_
_entity.id
_entity.type
_entity.pdbx_description
1 polymer ?
#
loop_
_entity_poly.entity_id
_entity_poly.type
_entity_poly.pdbx_seq_one_letter_code
_entity_poly.pdbx_strand_id
1 'polypeptide(L)'
;MKKLPEFNNNGDLPEGIYQATLPEILQHFGTGNAQRIRLGQRLERIYSLVNNTGKVAKFIVFGSFVTAKVIPGDVDIFLLMEDSFDVDQVSGEAALIFDNEKAQNILGASIFWIRKIAAIDGEQQSVEYWQIKRDNTRRGIVEVIHNDPE
;
A
#
# COMPACT_ATOMS: atom_id res chain seq x y z
N MET A 1 8.32 -17.64 3.23
CA MET A 1 8.47 -16.16 3.23
C MET A 1 9.03 -15.69 4.57
N LYS A 2 9.79 -14.57 4.60
CA LYS A 2 10.34 -14.02 5.85
C LYS A 2 9.22 -13.33 6.64
N LYS A 3 9.14 -13.61 7.95
CA LYS A 3 8.25 -12.91 8.88
C LYS A 3 8.56 -11.40 8.84
N LEU A 4 7.53 -10.56 8.89
CA LEU A 4 7.68 -9.11 9.11
C LEU A 4 8.48 -8.86 10.41
N PRO A 5 9.38 -7.87 10.42
CA PRO A 5 10.16 -7.56 11.62
C PRO A 5 9.27 -7.01 12.73
N GLU A 6 9.77 -7.11 13.97
CA GLU A 6 9.16 -6.44 15.11
C GLU A 6 9.29 -4.91 14.97
N PHE A 7 8.34 -4.17 15.53
CA PHE A 7 8.38 -2.71 15.52
C PHE A 7 9.57 -2.16 16.32
N ASN A 8 10.08 -1.01 15.90
CA ASN A 8 11.09 -0.26 16.64
C ASN A 8 10.48 0.52 17.82
N ASN A 9 11.31 1.25 18.57
CA ASN A 9 10.88 2.04 19.74
C ASN A 9 9.85 3.13 19.42
N ASN A 10 9.71 3.54 18.17
CA ASN A 10 8.72 4.52 17.72
C ASN A 10 7.40 3.86 17.29
N GLY A 11 7.32 2.52 17.34
CA GLY A 11 6.18 1.76 16.83
C GLY A 11 6.16 1.65 15.30
N ASP A 12 7.22 2.05 14.61
CA ASP A 12 7.34 1.90 13.16
C ASP A 12 7.99 0.55 12.83
N LEU A 13 7.72 0.00 11.65
CA LEU A 13 8.62 -1.01 11.09
C LEU A 13 10.02 -0.38 10.92
N PRO A 14 11.11 -1.12 11.20
CA PRO A 14 12.46 -0.64 10.89
C PRO A 14 12.58 -0.25 9.41
N GLU A 15 13.56 0.59 9.07
CA GLU A 15 13.74 1.02 7.69
C GLU A 15 13.97 -0.19 6.77
N GLY A 16 13.13 -0.32 5.74
CA GLY A 16 13.20 -1.36 4.72
C GLY A 16 11.91 -1.48 3.92
N ILE A 17 12.00 -2.16 2.77
CA ILE A 17 10.84 -2.60 2.00
C ILE A 17 10.63 -4.08 2.31
N TYR A 18 9.55 -4.41 2.99
CA TYR A 18 9.24 -5.77 3.40
C TYR A 18 8.21 -6.38 2.47
N GLN A 19 8.46 -7.60 2.02
CA GLN A 19 7.50 -8.31 1.19
C GLN A 19 6.60 -9.18 2.05
N ALA A 20 5.29 -9.08 1.82
CA ALA A 20 4.30 -9.92 2.46
C ALA A 20 3.10 -10.09 1.53
N THR A 21 2.41 -11.21 1.66
CA THR A 21 1.14 -11.44 0.95
C THR A 21 0.03 -10.63 1.59
N LEU A 22 -1.04 -10.35 0.84
CA LEU A 22 -2.22 -9.67 1.41
C LEU A 22 -2.76 -10.40 2.66
N PRO A 23 -2.94 -11.75 2.68
CA PRO A 23 -3.38 -12.45 3.89
C PRO A 23 -2.47 -12.24 5.09
N GLU A 24 -1.14 -12.25 4.92
CA GLU A 24 -0.19 -12.00 6.01
C GLU A 24 -0.32 -10.57 6.55
N ILE A 25 -0.50 -9.58 5.67
CA ILE A 25 -0.71 -8.18 6.05
C ILE A 25 -2.02 -8.03 6.82
N LEU A 26 -3.11 -8.65 6.35
CA LEU A 26 -4.41 -8.59 7.02
C LEU A 26 -4.37 -9.29 8.38
N GLN A 27 -3.72 -10.45 8.47
CA GLN A 27 -3.55 -11.18 9.73
C GLN A 27 -2.74 -10.35 10.74
N HIS A 28 -1.67 -9.70 10.28
CA HIS A 28 -0.76 -8.96 11.16
C HIS A 28 -1.29 -7.57 11.55
N PHE A 29 -1.83 -6.79 10.62
CA PHE A 29 -2.21 -5.39 10.84
C PHE A 29 -3.73 -5.15 10.90
N GLY A 30 -4.53 -6.04 10.30
CA GLY A 30 -5.98 -5.92 10.17
C GLY A 30 -6.77 -6.48 11.36
N THR A 31 -6.13 -6.73 12.50
CA THR A 31 -6.74 -7.38 13.68
C THR A 31 -6.65 -6.51 14.94
N GLY A 32 -7.22 -6.96 16.06
CA GLY A 32 -7.07 -6.34 17.38
C GLY A 32 -8.12 -5.29 17.77
N ASN A 33 -8.66 -4.52 16.82
CA ASN A 33 -9.82 -3.65 17.07
C ASN A 33 -10.65 -3.35 15.82
N ALA A 34 -11.83 -2.77 16.01
CA ALA A 34 -12.77 -2.48 14.93
C ALA A 34 -12.23 -1.54 13.84
N GLN A 35 -11.35 -0.60 14.19
CA GLN A 35 -10.72 0.29 13.20
C GLN A 35 -9.75 -0.50 12.32
N ARG A 36 -8.88 -1.32 12.91
CA ARG A 36 -7.94 -2.17 12.14
C ARG A 36 -8.65 -3.16 11.23
N ILE A 37 -9.72 -3.80 11.72
CA ILE A 37 -10.55 -4.70 10.90
C ILE A 37 -11.16 -3.95 9.72
N ARG A 38 -11.73 -2.77 9.94
CA ARG A 38 -12.30 -1.93 8.88
C ARG A 38 -11.25 -1.52 7.84
N LEU A 39 -10.08 -1.07 8.28
CA LEU A 39 -9.01 -0.69 7.36
C LEU A 39 -8.45 -1.90 6.59
N GLY A 40 -8.36 -3.07 7.22
CA GLY A 40 -8.00 -4.32 6.56
C GLY A 40 -8.99 -4.69 5.44
N GLN A 41 -10.29 -4.60 5.70
CA GLN A 41 -11.33 -4.84 4.68
C GLN A 41 -11.24 -3.84 3.52
N ARG A 42 -10.93 -2.56 3.80
CA ARG A 42 -10.69 -1.56 2.74
C ARG A 42 -9.47 -1.91 1.90
N LEU A 43 -8.36 -2.28 2.55
CA LEU A 43 -7.15 -2.71 1.86
C LEU A 43 -7.42 -3.92 0.96
N GLU A 44 -8.12 -4.93 1.44
CA GLU A 44 -8.50 -6.12 0.67
C GLU A 44 -9.34 -5.75 -0.58
N ARG A 45 -10.33 -4.86 -0.40
CA ARG A 45 -11.15 -4.37 -1.51
C ARG A 45 -10.33 -3.63 -2.56
N ILE A 46 -9.48 -2.70 -2.12
CA ILE A 46 -8.61 -1.90 -2.99
C ILE A 46 -7.64 -2.81 -3.74
N TYR A 47 -7.01 -3.75 -3.04
CA TYR A 47 -6.10 -4.73 -3.65
C TYR A 47 -6.78 -5.51 -4.77
N SER A 48 -8.00 -6.01 -4.55
CA SER A 48 -8.77 -6.72 -5.58
C SER A 48 -9.06 -5.83 -6.80
N LEU A 49 -9.53 -4.60 -6.59
CA LEU A 49 -9.82 -3.67 -7.69
C LEU A 49 -8.59 -3.31 -8.51
N VAL A 50 -7.48 -3.03 -7.83
CA VAL A 50 -6.19 -2.66 -8.44
C VAL A 50 -5.63 -3.84 -9.23
N ASN A 51 -5.60 -5.04 -8.66
CA ASN A 51 -5.08 -6.22 -9.36
C ASN A 51 -5.92 -6.65 -10.54
N ASN A 52 -7.24 -6.45 -10.50
CA ASN A 52 -8.13 -6.74 -11.64
C ASN A 52 -7.82 -5.86 -12.87
N THR A 53 -7.06 -4.78 -12.73
CA THR A 53 -6.54 -4.04 -13.90
C THR A 53 -5.51 -4.84 -14.69
N GLY A 54 -4.82 -5.80 -14.06
CA GLY A 54 -3.73 -6.56 -14.66
C GLY A 54 -2.49 -5.74 -15.01
N LYS A 55 -2.37 -4.51 -14.48
CA LYS A 55 -1.31 -3.54 -14.84
C LYS A 55 -0.51 -3.03 -13.64
N VAL A 56 -0.56 -3.75 -12.53
CA VAL A 56 0.12 -3.37 -11.28
C VAL A 56 1.51 -3.96 -11.29
N ALA A 57 2.53 -3.11 -11.26
CA ALA A 57 3.91 -3.55 -11.14
C ALA A 57 4.34 -3.69 -9.68
N LYS A 58 3.96 -2.73 -8.83
CA LYS A 58 4.20 -2.78 -7.38
C LYS A 58 3.00 -2.20 -6.63
N PHE A 59 2.61 -2.89 -5.56
CA PHE A 59 1.57 -2.46 -4.63
C PHE A 59 2.23 -2.24 -3.27
N ILE A 60 2.33 -1.01 -2.82
CA ILE A 60 3.03 -0.64 -1.59
C ILE A 60 2.01 -0.13 -0.56
N VAL A 61 1.98 -0.74 0.61
CA VAL A 61 1.25 -0.25 1.78
C VAL A 61 2.23 0.44 2.71
N PHE A 62 1.92 1.67 3.08
CA PHE A 62 2.71 2.45 4.02
C PHE A 62 1.80 3.08 5.06
N GLY A 63 2.28 4.13 5.72
CA GLY A 63 1.38 4.93 6.56
C GLY A 63 1.19 4.38 7.95
N SER A 64 0.13 4.86 8.61
CA SER A 64 -0.13 4.50 10.00
C SER A 64 -0.68 3.08 10.18
N PHE A 65 -1.24 2.47 9.13
CA PHE A 65 -1.83 1.13 9.18
C PHE A 65 -0.79 0.04 9.49
N VAL A 66 0.40 0.13 8.87
CA VAL A 66 1.52 -0.83 9.04
C VAL A 66 2.45 -0.50 10.22
N THR A 67 1.90 0.11 11.27
CA THR A 67 2.65 0.49 12.50
C THR A 67 2.00 -0.13 13.74
N ALA A 68 2.62 0.04 14.90
CA ALA A 68 2.07 -0.31 16.21
C ALA A 68 0.93 0.62 16.68
N LYS A 69 0.62 1.71 15.93
CA LYS A 69 -0.42 2.68 16.34
C LYS A 69 -1.75 1.98 16.58
N VAL A 70 -2.31 2.08 17.78
CA VAL A 70 -3.53 1.33 18.16
C VAL A 70 -4.70 1.66 17.22
N ILE A 71 -4.91 2.95 16.95
CA ILE A 71 -5.96 3.46 16.06
C ILE A 71 -5.30 4.15 14.85
N PRO A 72 -5.03 3.41 13.75
CA PRO A 72 -4.55 4.00 12.49
C PRO A 72 -5.62 4.92 11.87
N GLY A 73 -5.17 5.88 11.07
CA GLY A 73 -6.05 6.85 10.39
C GLY A 73 -6.82 6.20 9.24
N ASP A 74 -6.14 6.02 8.13
CA ASP A 74 -6.59 5.37 6.90
C ASP A 74 -5.52 4.36 6.40
N VAL A 75 -5.78 3.77 5.24
CA VAL A 75 -4.80 2.95 4.52
C VAL A 75 -4.09 3.86 3.52
N ASP A 76 -2.77 3.93 3.61
CA ASP A 76 -1.93 4.68 2.69
C ASP A 76 -1.29 3.71 1.68
N ILE A 77 -1.50 3.96 0.38
CA ILE A 77 -1.09 3.07 -0.72
C ILE A 77 -0.34 3.84 -1.80
N PHE A 78 0.77 3.28 -2.26
CA PHE A 78 1.47 3.73 -3.45
C PHE A 78 1.46 2.60 -4.49
N LEU A 79 1.05 2.94 -5.71
CA LEU A 79 1.00 2.03 -6.84
C LEU A 79 2.02 2.43 -7.90
N LEU A 80 2.87 1.47 -8.27
CA LEU A 80 3.62 1.56 -9.52
C LEU A 80 2.86 0.77 -10.57
N MET A 81 2.41 1.44 -11.63
CA MET A 81 1.65 0.85 -12.73
C MET A 81 2.56 0.60 -13.93
N GLU A 82 2.26 -0.44 -14.70
CA GLU A 82 2.91 -0.69 -15.99
C GLU A 82 2.71 0.47 -16.96
N ASP A 83 3.63 0.71 -17.90
CA ASP A 83 3.53 1.82 -18.85
C ASP A 83 2.32 1.73 -19.78
N SER A 84 1.87 0.50 -20.03
CA SER A 84 0.64 0.21 -20.78
C SER A 84 -0.64 0.47 -19.99
N PHE A 85 -0.57 0.90 -18.73
CA PHE A 85 -1.73 1.31 -17.97
C PHE A 85 -2.30 2.62 -18.52
N ASP A 86 -3.60 2.60 -18.81
CA ASP A 86 -4.37 3.77 -19.24
C ASP A 86 -5.53 3.97 -18.27
N VAL A 87 -5.47 5.07 -17.52
CA VAL A 87 -6.47 5.41 -16.50
C VAL A 87 -7.84 5.68 -17.11
N ASP A 88 -7.89 6.17 -18.35
CA ASP A 88 -9.14 6.50 -19.04
C ASP A 88 -9.92 5.24 -19.45
N GLN A 89 -9.26 4.07 -19.46
CA GLN A 89 -9.90 2.76 -19.70
C GLN A 89 -10.43 2.11 -18.41
N VAL A 90 -10.11 2.67 -17.24
CA VAL A 90 -10.60 2.15 -15.96
C VAL A 90 -12.02 2.65 -15.72
N SER A 91 -12.93 1.72 -15.45
CA SER A 91 -14.35 2.04 -15.25
C SER A 91 -14.89 1.44 -13.94
N GLY A 92 -16.09 1.88 -13.57
CA GLY A 92 -16.76 1.45 -12.33
C GLY A 92 -16.02 1.90 -11.08
N GLU A 93 -16.06 1.07 -10.03
CA GLU A 93 -15.46 1.38 -8.74
C GLU A 93 -13.93 1.51 -8.80
N ALA A 94 -13.27 0.80 -9.72
CA ALA A 94 -11.83 0.87 -9.89
C ALA A 94 -11.34 2.27 -10.29
N ALA A 95 -12.17 3.05 -11.00
CA ALA A 95 -11.83 4.42 -11.38
C ALA A 95 -11.63 5.35 -10.17
N LEU A 96 -12.29 5.04 -9.04
CA LEU A 96 -12.16 5.82 -7.80
C LEU A 96 -10.76 5.74 -7.20
N ILE A 97 -10.00 4.66 -7.47
CA ILE A 97 -8.65 4.46 -6.93
C ILE A 97 -7.64 5.43 -7.53
N PHE A 98 -7.83 5.77 -8.81
CA PHE A 98 -6.86 6.57 -9.57
C PHE A 98 -7.13 8.08 -9.47
N ASP A 99 -8.13 8.47 -8.68
CA ASP A 99 -8.46 9.85 -8.31
C ASP A 99 -8.29 9.97 -6.79
N ASN A 100 -7.25 10.69 -6.35
CA ASN A 100 -6.87 10.75 -4.94
C ASN A 100 -7.99 11.32 -4.05
N GLU A 101 -8.72 12.34 -4.53
CA GLU A 101 -9.82 12.94 -3.77
C GLU A 101 -10.99 11.97 -3.63
N LYS A 102 -11.33 11.26 -4.71
CA LYS A 102 -12.38 10.22 -4.65
C LYS A 102 -11.97 9.02 -3.81
N ALA A 103 -10.72 8.56 -3.90
CA ALA A 103 -10.19 7.49 -3.06
C ALA A 103 -10.32 7.85 -1.57
N GLN A 104 -9.96 9.08 -1.19
CA GLN A 104 -10.07 9.52 0.19
C GLN A 104 -11.53 9.64 0.64
N ASN A 105 -12.38 10.30 -0.14
CA ASN A 105 -13.74 10.64 0.28
C ASN A 105 -14.71 9.45 0.21
N ILE A 106 -14.50 8.50 -0.72
CA ILE A 106 -15.42 7.39 -0.97
C ILE A 106 -14.86 6.07 -0.40
N LEU A 107 -13.59 5.77 -0.66
CA LEU A 107 -12.96 4.52 -0.21
C LEU A 107 -12.33 4.65 1.19
N GLY A 108 -12.06 5.88 1.63
CA GLY A 108 -11.42 6.14 2.93
C GLY A 108 -9.97 5.66 2.96
N ALA A 109 -9.24 5.89 1.87
CA ALA A 109 -7.83 5.53 1.69
C ALA A 109 -7.08 6.60 0.90
N SER A 110 -5.84 6.85 1.30
CA SER A 110 -4.91 7.74 0.60
C SER A 110 -4.14 6.94 -0.45
N ILE A 111 -4.44 7.15 -1.73
CA ILE A 111 -3.81 6.39 -2.83
C ILE A 111 -3.04 7.32 -3.76
N PHE A 112 -1.79 6.98 -4.01
CA PHE A 112 -0.90 7.65 -4.96
C PHE A 112 -0.44 6.64 -6.01
N TRP A 113 -0.25 7.09 -7.24
CA TRP A 113 0.18 6.20 -8.30
C TRP A 113 0.98 6.93 -9.36
N ILE A 114 1.90 6.21 -10.00
CA ILE A 114 2.61 6.63 -11.20
C ILE A 114 2.76 5.44 -12.16
N ARG A 115 3.06 5.72 -13.43
CA ARG A 115 3.55 4.71 -14.38
C ARG A 115 5.06 4.54 -14.23
N LYS A 116 5.61 3.37 -14.61
CA LYS A 116 7.07 3.12 -14.61
C LYS A 116 7.87 4.19 -15.37
N ILE A 117 7.36 4.69 -16.48
CA ILE A 117 8.00 5.74 -17.29
C ILE A 117 8.14 7.07 -16.53
N ALA A 118 7.31 7.30 -15.50
CA ALA A 118 7.39 8.47 -14.65
C ALA A 118 8.29 8.27 -13.41
N ALA A 119 8.82 7.06 -13.19
CA ALA A 119 9.81 6.75 -12.16
C ALA A 119 11.21 7.18 -12.61
N ILE A 120 11.45 8.51 -12.68
CA ILE A 120 12.66 9.12 -13.25
C ILE A 120 13.96 8.58 -12.62
N ASP A 121 13.97 8.39 -11.30
CA ASP A 121 15.13 7.88 -10.55
C ASP A 121 15.19 6.33 -10.52
N GLY A 122 14.30 5.66 -11.25
CA GLY A 122 14.11 4.21 -11.23
C GLY A 122 12.98 3.75 -10.31
N GLU A 123 12.51 2.53 -10.56
CA GLU A 123 11.37 1.93 -9.81
C GLU A 123 11.68 1.79 -8.32
N GLN A 124 12.90 1.34 -8.00
CA GLN A 124 13.34 1.10 -6.63
C GLN A 124 13.36 2.40 -5.83
N GLN A 125 14.02 3.44 -6.34
CA GLN A 125 14.09 4.75 -5.69
C GLN A 125 12.70 5.37 -5.52
N SER A 126 11.83 5.22 -6.53
CA SER A 126 10.45 5.70 -6.46
C SER A 126 9.65 5.08 -5.32
N VAL A 127 9.94 3.83 -4.95
CA VAL A 127 9.34 3.17 -3.77
C VAL A 127 10.01 3.62 -2.48
N GLU A 128 11.35 3.72 -2.45
CA GLU A 128 12.13 4.10 -1.26
C GLU A 128 11.77 5.50 -0.72
N TYR A 129 11.32 6.42 -1.58
CA TYR A 129 10.87 7.74 -1.15
C TYR A 129 9.65 7.68 -0.21
N TRP A 130 8.80 6.66 -0.32
CA TRP A 130 7.63 6.48 0.55
C TRP A 130 7.97 6.02 1.98
N GLN A 131 9.24 5.70 2.23
CA GLN A 131 9.74 5.44 3.57
C GLN A 131 9.93 6.73 4.39
N ILE A 132 10.01 7.89 3.74
CA ILE A 132 10.28 9.18 4.39
C ILE A 132 8.98 9.71 5.02
N LYS A 133 9.02 9.95 6.33
CA LYS A 133 7.93 10.59 7.08
C LYS A 133 8.01 12.12 6.97
N ARG A 134 6.94 12.80 7.38
CA ARG A 134 6.85 14.27 7.45
C ARG A 134 7.93 14.92 8.33
N ASP A 135 8.45 14.19 9.31
CA ASP A 135 9.52 14.64 10.22
C ASP A 135 10.93 14.29 9.70
N ASN A 136 11.06 13.90 8.42
CA ASN A 136 12.29 13.42 7.77
C ASN A 136 12.90 12.13 8.34
N THR A 137 12.26 11.49 9.33
CA THR A 137 12.66 10.15 9.74
C THR A 137 12.19 9.10 8.73
N ARG A 138 12.82 7.93 8.72
CA ARG A 138 12.45 6.82 7.83
C ARG A 138 11.74 5.70 8.60
N ARG A 139 10.83 5.01 7.91
CA ARG A 139 10.14 3.82 8.42
C ARG A 139 10.11 2.72 7.37
N GLY A 140 9.79 1.51 7.81
CA GLY A 140 9.49 0.40 6.93
C GLY A 140 8.17 0.57 6.20
N ILE A 141 8.11 0.03 5.00
CA ILE A 141 6.91 -0.08 4.16
C ILE A 141 6.75 -1.52 3.68
N VAL A 142 5.55 -1.88 3.24
CA VAL A 142 5.24 -3.26 2.86
C VAL A 142 4.86 -3.34 1.39
N GLU A 143 5.62 -4.10 0.61
CA GLU A 143 5.27 -4.49 -0.76
C GLU A 143 4.38 -5.73 -0.70
N VAL A 144 3.18 -5.62 -1.28
CA VAL A 144 2.25 -6.74 -1.38
C VAL A 144 2.66 -7.61 -2.55
N ILE A 145 3.03 -8.85 -2.27
CA ILE A 145 3.42 -9.83 -3.28
C ILE A 145 2.34 -10.89 -3.48
N HIS A 146 2.27 -11.44 -4.69
CA HIS A 146 1.45 -12.61 -4.95
C HIS A 146 2.15 -13.85 -4.40
N ASN A 147 1.37 -14.78 -3.83
CA ASN A 147 1.83 -16.15 -3.71
C ASN A 147 1.79 -16.74 -5.12
N ASP A 148 2.89 -16.61 -5.87
CA ASP A 148 3.11 -17.54 -6.95
C ASP A 148 3.44 -18.88 -6.28
N PRO A 149 2.61 -19.94 -6.45
CA PRO A 149 3.08 -21.27 -6.10
C PRO A 149 4.30 -21.55 -6.98
N GLU A 150 5.45 -21.78 -6.35
CA GLU A 150 6.62 -22.40 -7.01
C GLU A 150 6.23 -23.68 -7.76
#